data_AF-A0A3N5HST9-F1
#
_entry.id   AF-A0A3N5HST9-F1
#
_cell.length_a   1.000
_cell.length_b   1.000
_cell.length_c   1.000
_cell.angle_alpha   90.00
_cell.angle_beta   90.00
_cell.angle_gamma   90.00
#
_symmetry.space_group_name_H-M   'P 1'
#
loop_
_entity.id
_entity.type
_entity.pdbx_description
1 polymer ?
#
loop_
_entity_poly.entity_id
_entity_poly.type
_entity_poly.pdbx_seq_one_letter_code
_entity_poly.pdbx_strand_id
1 'polypeptide(L)'
;MTLRELAGGARAVPLALIGGDRALATEIQDRLTTHGLLDPPADGSFGPVSLWGIGQFLRKVDTPGKSVIDAEAARALLSDEPAFPLRTPDSLAGRIAAAMRQTGHWLCRHPDCVNVVYVEGMDEDGTPNIDAHNVFNDLRVVLRVNRAGTPAIEEIWEATTEPGRHYTLIEKLDPRGAARIAFGQYKAWSVGTHMAGRPSGHEALVQTAPIRVFRDLDQDFERTGDQVFAGLFGVNQHWGFDLPKSDIGRASAGCLVGRTKAGHRAFMALCKADPRYRANNSYRFLTSVLPAASVATA
;
A
#
# COMPACT_ATOMS: atom_id res chain seq x y z
N MET A 1 27.33 -14.17 7.55
CA MET A 1 26.53 -15.33 7.99
C MET A 1 25.33 -15.43 7.06
N THR A 2 24.89 -16.63 6.68
CA THR A 2 23.69 -16.84 5.85
C THR A 2 22.66 -17.71 6.57
N LEU A 3 21.40 -17.66 6.12
CA LEU A 3 20.37 -18.57 6.64
C LEU A 3 20.72 -20.04 6.37
N ARG A 4 21.37 -20.35 5.24
CA ARG A 4 21.81 -21.72 4.94
C ARG A 4 22.88 -22.22 5.90
N GLU A 5 23.85 -21.38 6.25
CA GLU A 5 24.86 -21.71 7.26
C GLU A 5 24.21 -21.93 8.63
N LEU A 6 23.27 -21.06 9.04
CA LEU A 6 22.51 -21.22 10.28
C LEU A 6 21.71 -22.52 10.28
N ALA A 7 20.99 -22.81 9.20
CA ALA A 7 20.24 -24.05 9.01
C ALA A 7 21.14 -25.30 9.08
N GLY A 8 22.41 -25.17 8.65
CA GLY A 8 23.45 -26.19 8.72
C GLY A 8 24.14 -26.32 10.09
N GLY A 9 23.76 -25.54 11.10
CA GLY A 9 24.27 -25.64 12.46
C GLY A 9 25.31 -24.58 12.86
N ALA A 10 25.47 -23.51 12.08
CA ALA A 10 26.28 -22.38 12.51
C ALA A 10 25.73 -21.74 13.80
N ARG A 11 26.57 -20.97 14.51
CA ARG A 11 26.22 -20.32 15.77
C ARG A 11 24.98 -19.43 15.59
N ALA A 12 23.97 -19.62 16.44
CA ALA A 12 22.75 -18.82 16.44
C ALA A 12 23.03 -17.32 16.59
N VAL A 13 22.26 -16.49 15.88
CA VAL A 13 22.43 -15.03 15.86
C VAL A 13 21.32 -14.37 16.65
N PRO A 14 21.61 -13.62 17.73
CA PRO A 14 20.62 -12.81 18.43
C PRO A 14 19.92 -11.82 17.49
N LEU A 15 18.60 -11.66 17.64
CA LEU A 15 17.82 -10.75 16.79
C LEU A 15 18.37 -9.31 16.82
N ALA A 16 18.85 -8.88 17.99
CA ALA A 16 19.46 -7.56 18.19
C ALA A 16 20.78 -7.36 17.42
N LEU A 17 21.44 -8.44 16.98
CA LEU A 17 22.71 -8.39 16.25
C LEU A 17 22.54 -8.55 14.74
N ILE A 18 21.34 -8.88 14.24
CA ILE A 18 21.08 -9.06 12.79
C ILE A 18 21.44 -7.79 12.02
N GLY A 19 21.11 -6.61 12.55
CA GLY A 19 21.42 -5.33 11.91
C GLY A 19 22.92 -5.06 11.69
N GLY A 20 23.81 -5.80 12.37
CA GLY A 20 25.26 -5.74 12.16
C GLY A 20 25.77 -6.55 10.96
N ASP A 21 24.95 -7.47 10.42
CA ASP A 21 25.27 -8.26 9.22
C ASP A 21 24.24 -7.91 8.12
N ARG A 22 24.60 -6.95 7.26
CA ARG A 22 23.72 -6.45 6.20
C ARG A 22 23.28 -7.54 5.22
N ALA A 23 24.13 -8.54 4.98
CA ALA A 23 23.80 -9.64 4.06
C ALA A 23 22.72 -10.55 4.69
N LEU A 24 22.94 -10.97 5.95
CA LEU A 24 21.94 -11.74 6.69
C LEU A 24 20.64 -10.97 6.89
N ALA A 25 20.71 -9.67 7.20
CA ALA A 25 19.55 -8.81 7.35
C ALA A 25 18.70 -8.77 6.07
N THR A 26 19.34 -8.55 4.92
CA THR A 26 18.68 -8.57 3.60
C THR A 26 18.03 -9.93 3.34
N GLU A 27 18.76 -11.03 3.55
CA GLU A 27 18.24 -12.39 3.33
C GLU A 27 17.00 -12.67 4.19
N ILE A 28 17.03 -12.30 5.48
CA ILE A 28 15.88 -12.46 6.37
C ILE A 28 14.70 -11.60 5.91
N GLN A 29 14.93 -10.34 5.52
CA GLN A 29 13.88 -9.45 5.03
C GLN A 29 13.21 -10.00 3.76
N ASP A 30 13.98 -10.55 2.83
CA ASP A 30 13.46 -11.20 1.62
C ASP A 30 12.62 -12.43 1.97
N ARG A 31 13.07 -13.27 2.91
CA ARG A 31 12.26 -14.40 3.38
C ARG A 31 10.98 -13.96 4.08
N LEU A 32 11.03 -12.93 4.92
CA LEU A 32 9.82 -12.35 5.54
C LEU A 32 8.85 -11.78 4.51
N THR A 33 9.35 -11.25 3.40
CA THR A 33 8.53 -10.82 2.26
C THR A 33 7.80 -12.01 1.64
N THR A 34 8.52 -13.10 1.36
CA THR A 34 7.97 -14.37 0.84
C THR A 34 6.93 -14.98 1.78
N HIS A 35 7.14 -14.89 3.09
CA HIS A 35 6.18 -15.35 4.09
C HIS A 35 5.04 -14.37 4.37
N GLY A 36 5.06 -13.16 3.80
CA GLY A 36 3.91 -12.23 3.81
C GLY A 36 3.90 -11.18 4.92
N LEU A 37 5.05 -10.90 5.52
CA LEU A 37 5.14 -10.05 6.70
C LEU A 37 5.85 -8.73 6.46
N LEU A 38 6.80 -8.68 5.53
CA LEU A 38 7.60 -7.48 5.30
C LEU A 38 7.48 -7.00 3.86
N ASP A 39 7.33 -5.69 3.69
CA ASP A 39 7.17 -5.12 2.35
C ASP A 39 8.50 -5.17 1.57
N PRO A 40 8.47 -5.48 0.27
CA PRO A 40 9.65 -5.39 -0.59
C PRO A 40 10.00 -3.94 -0.95
N PRO A 41 11.23 -3.70 -1.47
CA PRO A 41 12.37 -4.61 -1.45
C PRO A 41 13.07 -4.64 -0.08
N ALA A 42 13.83 -5.69 0.20
CA ALA A 42 14.76 -5.68 1.32
C ALA A 42 15.84 -4.61 1.14
N ASP A 43 16.26 -3.99 2.25
CA ASP A 43 17.22 -2.87 2.26
C ASP A 43 18.45 -3.13 3.15
N GLY A 44 18.47 -4.28 3.83
CA GLY A 44 19.48 -4.66 4.82
C GLY A 44 19.41 -3.88 6.12
N SER A 45 18.46 -2.95 6.27
CA SER A 45 18.28 -2.11 7.45
C SER A 45 17.29 -2.78 8.41
N PHE A 46 17.81 -3.50 9.39
CA PHE A 46 17.01 -4.31 10.30
C PHE A 46 16.37 -3.49 11.45
N GLY A 47 15.43 -2.61 11.11
CA GLY A 47 14.76 -1.71 12.04
C GLY A 47 13.55 -2.32 12.78
N PRO A 48 12.76 -1.48 13.49
CA PRO A 48 11.62 -1.92 14.29
C PRO A 48 10.57 -2.74 13.53
N VAL A 49 10.32 -2.43 12.26
CA VAL A 49 9.35 -3.19 11.43
C VAL A 49 9.90 -4.56 11.05
N SER A 50 11.20 -4.68 10.77
CA SER A 50 11.87 -5.98 10.54
C SER A 50 11.84 -6.83 11.81
N LEU A 51 12.11 -6.24 12.98
CA LEU A 51 12.00 -6.89 14.29
C LEU A 51 10.57 -7.35 14.61
N TRP A 52 9.57 -6.53 14.31
CA TRP A 52 8.17 -6.91 14.41
C TRP A 52 7.86 -8.10 13.49
N GLY A 53 8.28 -8.03 12.22
CA GLY A 53 8.04 -9.06 11.21
C GLY A 53 8.63 -10.41 11.61
N ILE A 54 9.91 -10.45 11.99
CA ILE A 54 10.52 -11.69 12.47
C ILE A 54 9.86 -12.21 13.75
N GLY A 55 9.44 -11.32 14.66
CA GLY A 55 8.68 -11.70 15.84
C GLY A 55 7.34 -12.37 15.51
N GLN A 56 6.60 -11.87 14.52
CA GLN A 56 5.36 -12.52 14.05
C GLN A 56 5.64 -13.85 13.37
N PHE A 57 6.71 -13.93 12.57
CA PHE A 57 7.13 -15.16 11.90
C PHE A 57 7.42 -16.27 12.91
N LEU A 58 8.29 -16.00 13.90
CA LEU A 58 8.68 -16.98 14.92
C LEU A 58 7.49 -17.48 15.75
N ARG A 59 6.55 -16.58 16.09
CA ARG A 59 5.28 -16.97 16.72
C ARG A 59 4.44 -17.90 15.85
N LYS A 60 4.42 -17.67 14.53
CA LYS A 60 3.59 -18.44 13.60
C LYS A 60 4.13 -19.85 13.37
N VAL A 61 5.45 -20.03 13.39
CA VAL A 61 6.11 -21.34 13.18
C VAL A 61 6.35 -22.09 14.50
N ASP A 62 5.56 -21.80 15.52
CA ASP A 62 5.57 -22.45 16.85
C ASP A 62 6.93 -22.45 17.55
N THR A 63 7.71 -21.39 17.34
CA THR A 63 8.92 -21.09 18.13
C THR A 63 8.78 -19.74 18.86
N PRO A 64 7.65 -19.48 19.57
CA PRO A 64 7.41 -18.19 20.19
C PRO A 64 8.46 -17.89 21.27
N GLY A 65 8.91 -16.64 21.33
CA GLY A 65 9.81 -16.17 22.39
C GLY A 65 11.31 -16.37 22.13
N LYS A 66 11.70 -16.95 20.98
CA LYS A 66 13.11 -16.97 20.58
C LYS A 66 13.61 -15.53 20.35
N SER A 67 14.72 -15.20 21.01
CA SER A 67 15.48 -13.95 20.82
C SER A 67 16.66 -14.11 19.87
N VAL A 68 16.74 -15.25 19.17
CA VAL A 68 17.81 -15.64 18.25
C VAL A 68 17.24 -16.29 16.99
N ILE A 69 17.99 -16.22 15.90
CA ILE A 69 17.85 -17.10 14.74
C ILE A 69 18.81 -18.28 14.93
N ASP A 70 18.26 -19.43 15.28
CA ASP A 70 18.95 -20.71 15.35
C ASP A 70 18.72 -21.55 14.08
N ALA A 71 19.23 -22.78 14.06
CA ALA A 71 19.13 -23.66 12.91
C ALA A 71 17.68 -24.01 12.54
N GLU A 72 16.78 -24.10 13.52
CA GLU A 72 15.36 -24.38 13.30
C GLU A 72 14.66 -23.17 12.68
N ALA A 73 14.84 -21.98 13.27
CA ALA A 73 14.28 -20.74 12.75
C ALA A 73 14.79 -20.44 11.32
N ALA A 74 16.07 -20.71 11.06
CA ALA A 74 16.65 -20.54 9.73
C ALA A 74 16.04 -21.52 8.71
N ARG A 75 15.84 -22.79 9.06
CA ARG A 75 15.13 -23.75 8.20
C ARG A 75 13.69 -23.32 7.93
N ALA A 76 12.98 -22.82 8.94
CA ALA A 76 11.63 -22.32 8.77
C ALA A 76 11.59 -21.11 7.82
N LEU A 77 12.49 -20.14 7.97
CA LEU A 77 12.61 -18.99 7.07
C LEU A 77 12.94 -19.41 5.63
N LEU A 78 13.69 -20.49 5.45
CA LEU A 78 14.03 -21.03 4.12
C LEU A 78 12.90 -21.86 3.48
N SER A 79 11.81 -22.13 4.20
CA SER A 79 10.67 -22.88 3.65
C SER A 79 9.98 -22.12 2.53
N ASP A 80 9.70 -22.79 1.41
CA ASP A 80 8.96 -22.20 0.28
C ASP A 80 7.46 -22.06 0.58
N GLU A 81 6.95 -22.75 1.59
CA GLU A 81 5.58 -22.56 2.05
C GLU A 81 5.44 -21.26 2.87
N PRO A 82 4.61 -20.29 2.43
CA PRO A 82 4.47 -19.03 3.14
C PRO A 82 3.75 -19.24 4.49
N ALA A 83 4.34 -18.74 5.58
CA ALA A 83 3.74 -18.83 6.91
C ALA A 83 2.38 -18.10 6.99
N PHE A 84 2.19 -17.07 6.16
CA PHE A 84 0.92 -16.39 5.97
C PHE A 84 0.51 -16.55 4.50
N PRO A 85 -0.29 -17.57 4.14
CA PRO A 85 -0.70 -17.82 2.76
C PRO A 85 -1.71 -16.76 2.28
N LEU A 86 -1.93 -16.69 0.97
CA LEU A 86 -2.98 -15.89 0.35
C LEU A 86 -3.88 -16.76 -0.51
N ARG A 87 -5.18 -16.66 -0.26
CA ARG A 87 -6.26 -17.19 -1.09
C ARG A 87 -6.89 -16.05 -1.88
N THR A 88 -7.54 -16.39 -2.98
CA THR A 88 -8.21 -15.42 -3.86
C THR A 88 -9.59 -15.95 -4.23
N PRO A 89 -10.56 -15.94 -3.29
CA PRO A 89 -11.94 -16.36 -3.58
C PRO A 89 -12.64 -15.35 -4.52
N ASP A 90 -13.77 -15.74 -5.10
CA ASP A 90 -14.48 -14.91 -6.10
C ASP A 90 -15.19 -13.67 -5.53
N SER A 91 -15.15 -13.47 -4.21
CA SER A 91 -15.56 -12.21 -3.57
C SER A 91 -14.77 -11.00 -4.12
N LEU A 92 -15.32 -9.79 -4.08
CA LEU A 92 -14.61 -8.57 -4.50
C LEU A 92 -13.22 -8.44 -3.85
N ALA A 93 -13.10 -8.69 -2.55
CA ALA A 93 -11.81 -8.68 -1.83
C ALA A 93 -10.78 -9.64 -2.45
N GLY A 94 -11.23 -10.84 -2.83
CA GLY A 94 -10.40 -11.85 -3.45
C GLY A 94 -10.08 -11.57 -4.92
N ARG A 95 -11.01 -10.96 -5.68
CA ARG A 95 -10.76 -10.46 -7.05
C ARG A 95 -9.71 -9.34 -7.05
N ILE A 96 -9.78 -8.41 -6.09
CA ILE A 96 -8.76 -7.36 -5.92
C ILE A 96 -7.40 -7.99 -5.53
N ALA A 97 -7.38 -8.92 -4.57
CA ALA A 97 -6.14 -9.59 -4.19
C ALA A 97 -5.54 -10.43 -5.34
N ALA A 98 -6.38 -11.03 -6.19
CA ALA A 98 -5.95 -11.72 -7.40
C ALA A 98 -5.32 -10.75 -8.41
N ALA A 99 -5.97 -9.61 -8.67
CA ALA A 99 -5.46 -8.56 -9.53
C ALA A 99 -4.08 -8.06 -9.05
N MET A 100 -3.96 -7.75 -7.76
CA MET A 100 -2.69 -7.38 -7.13
C MET A 100 -1.61 -8.45 -7.38
N ARG A 101 -1.91 -9.73 -7.18
CA ARG A 101 -0.95 -10.82 -7.41
C ARG A 101 -0.54 -10.92 -8.88
N GLN A 102 -1.49 -10.81 -9.81
CA GLN A 102 -1.24 -10.88 -11.24
C GLN A 102 -0.38 -9.72 -11.75
N THR A 103 -0.52 -8.53 -11.15
CA THR A 103 0.30 -7.35 -11.48
C THR A 103 1.59 -7.24 -10.65
N GLY A 104 1.94 -8.28 -9.88
CA GLY A 104 3.16 -8.30 -9.05
C GLY A 104 3.13 -7.38 -7.83
N HIS A 105 1.96 -6.88 -7.43
CA HIS A 105 1.80 -6.11 -6.21
C HIS A 105 1.87 -7.03 -4.99
N TRP A 106 2.56 -6.57 -3.95
CA TRP A 106 2.68 -7.30 -2.69
C TRP A 106 1.59 -6.88 -1.70
N LEU A 107 1.18 -7.80 -0.83
CA LEU A 107 0.28 -7.50 0.28
C LEU A 107 0.75 -8.17 1.55
N CYS A 108 0.62 -7.45 2.67
CA CYS A 108 0.86 -8.01 3.98
C CYS A 108 -0.28 -8.97 4.31
N ARG A 109 0.10 -10.18 4.72
CA ARG A 109 -0.82 -11.29 4.99
C ARG A 109 -1.01 -11.53 6.48
N HIS A 110 -0.45 -10.67 7.32
CA HIS A 110 -0.75 -10.67 8.75
C HIS A 110 -2.17 -10.13 9.00
N PRO A 111 -3.01 -10.79 9.82
CA PRO A 111 -4.41 -10.38 10.04
C PRO A 111 -4.61 -8.96 10.55
N ASP A 112 -3.68 -8.49 11.38
CA ASP A 112 -3.78 -7.16 11.98
C ASP A 112 -3.21 -6.05 11.10
N CYS A 113 -2.61 -6.36 9.94
CA CYS A 113 -2.11 -5.37 8.99
C CYS A 113 -3.13 -5.03 7.91
N VAL A 114 -3.12 -3.76 7.50
CA VAL A 114 -3.97 -3.25 6.44
C VAL A 114 -3.22 -3.14 5.12
N ASN A 115 -3.93 -3.32 4.01
CA ASN A 115 -3.41 -3.07 2.67
C ASN A 115 -4.29 -2.02 2.01
N VAL A 116 -3.68 -0.92 1.56
CA VAL A 116 -4.41 0.19 0.92
C VAL A 116 -4.42 -0.03 -0.58
N VAL A 117 -5.61 -0.04 -1.17
CA VAL A 117 -5.80 -0.24 -2.60
C VAL A 117 -6.77 0.81 -3.12
N TYR A 118 -6.46 1.39 -4.28
CA TYR A 118 -7.41 2.14 -5.07
C TYR A 118 -7.73 1.37 -6.35
N VAL A 119 -9.00 1.39 -6.74
CA VAL A 119 -9.47 0.82 -8.01
C VAL A 119 -10.16 1.93 -8.79
N GLU A 120 -9.55 2.34 -9.89
CA GLU A 120 -10.06 3.39 -10.78
C GLU A 120 -11.19 2.83 -11.66
N GLY A 121 -12.31 3.54 -11.77
CA GLY A 121 -13.46 3.18 -12.60
C GLY A 121 -14.30 2.01 -12.07
N MET A 122 -14.51 1.88 -10.75
CA MET A 122 -15.29 0.79 -10.14
C MET A 122 -16.25 1.31 -9.06
N ASP A 123 -17.48 0.78 -9.05
CA ASP A 123 -18.48 1.04 -8.00
C ASP A 123 -18.29 0.11 -6.77
N GLU A 124 -18.89 0.47 -5.63
CA GLU A 124 -18.67 -0.22 -4.34
C GLU A 124 -19.12 -1.69 -4.34
N ASP A 125 -20.02 -2.07 -5.25
CA ASP A 125 -20.44 -3.46 -5.47
C ASP A 125 -19.44 -4.27 -6.31
N GLY A 126 -18.38 -3.62 -6.80
CA GLY A 126 -17.32 -4.23 -7.58
C GLY A 126 -17.61 -4.34 -9.07
N THR A 127 -18.60 -3.59 -9.57
CA THR A 127 -18.90 -3.44 -11.00
C THR A 127 -18.07 -2.30 -11.62
N PRO A 128 -17.51 -2.47 -12.83
CA PRO A 128 -16.86 -1.37 -13.54
C PRO A 128 -17.88 -0.29 -13.93
N ASN A 129 -17.49 0.98 -13.83
CA ASN A 129 -18.25 2.11 -14.36
C ASN A 129 -17.53 2.74 -15.57
N ILE A 130 -18.13 3.79 -16.14
CA ILE A 130 -17.64 4.41 -17.38
C ILE A 130 -16.38 5.28 -17.21
N ASP A 131 -15.83 5.34 -16.00
CA ASP A 131 -14.68 6.17 -15.66
C ASP A 131 -14.84 7.67 -15.99
N ALA A 132 -15.98 8.24 -15.58
CA ALA A 132 -16.34 9.62 -15.93
C ALA A 132 -15.42 10.65 -15.25
N HIS A 133 -14.83 11.55 -16.04
CA HIS A 133 -13.95 12.58 -15.51
C HIS A 133 -14.64 13.50 -14.50
N ASN A 134 -13.88 13.98 -13.52
CA ASN A 134 -14.34 14.90 -12.48
C ASN A 134 -15.42 14.32 -11.55
N VAL A 135 -15.44 13.00 -11.35
CA VAL A 135 -16.37 12.29 -10.46
C VAL A 135 -15.59 11.51 -9.39
N PHE A 136 -16.19 11.32 -8.22
CA PHE A 136 -15.71 10.35 -7.23
C PHE A 136 -16.26 8.95 -7.56
N ASN A 137 -15.82 8.37 -8.67
CA ASN A 137 -16.25 7.09 -9.24
C ASN A 137 -15.18 5.98 -9.13
N ASP A 138 -14.18 6.19 -8.28
CA ASP A 138 -13.17 5.19 -7.94
C ASP A 138 -13.43 4.65 -6.54
N LEU A 139 -12.70 3.60 -6.19
CA LEU A 139 -12.72 3.04 -4.84
C LEU A 139 -11.43 3.34 -4.10
N ARG A 140 -11.56 3.69 -2.82
CA ARG A 140 -10.52 3.46 -1.81
C ARG A 140 -10.92 2.26 -0.98
N VAL A 141 -10.07 1.25 -0.95
CA VAL A 141 -10.30 -0.02 -0.26
C VAL A 141 -9.21 -0.26 0.77
N VAL A 142 -9.60 -0.68 1.97
CA VAL A 142 -8.69 -1.24 2.95
C VAL A 142 -8.95 -2.74 3.07
N LEU A 143 -7.95 -3.55 2.76
CA LEU A 143 -8.01 -5.01 2.88
C LEU A 143 -7.26 -5.50 4.12
N ARG A 144 -7.80 -6.55 4.74
CA ARG A 144 -7.10 -7.42 5.70
C ARG A 144 -7.08 -8.85 5.17
N VAL A 145 -6.08 -9.63 5.57
CA VAL A 145 -6.00 -11.07 5.24
C VAL A 145 -6.14 -11.89 6.52
N ASN A 146 -7.21 -12.67 6.63
CA ASN A 146 -7.44 -13.45 7.85
C ASN A 146 -6.39 -14.57 8.03
N ARG A 147 -6.43 -15.25 9.19
CA ARG A 147 -5.46 -16.32 9.53
C ARG A 147 -5.47 -17.51 8.56
N ALA A 148 -6.56 -17.72 7.82
CA ALA A 148 -6.67 -18.76 6.80
C ALA A 148 -6.14 -18.31 5.41
N GLY A 149 -5.65 -17.06 5.31
CA GLY A 149 -5.16 -16.45 4.09
C GLY A 149 -6.25 -15.81 3.22
N THR A 150 -7.49 -15.67 3.72
CA THR A 150 -8.59 -15.12 2.92
C THR A 150 -8.66 -13.60 3.09
N PRO A 151 -8.59 -12.82 2.01
CA PRO A 151 -8.75 -11.37 2.07
C PRO A 151 -10.21 -10.99 2.36
N ALA A 152 -10.39 -9.91 3.12
CA ALA A 152 -11.66 -9.27 3.37
C ALA A 152 -11.51 -7.75 3.22
N ILE A 153 -12.55 -7.10 2.72
CA ILE A 153 -12.67 -5.64 2.76
C ILE A 153 -13.00 -5.29 4.21
N GLU A 154 -12.10 -4.57 4.86
CA GLU A 154 -12.37 -3.95 6.17
C GLU A 154 -13.31 -2.76 5.98
N GLU A 155 -12.97 -1.90 5.02
CA GLU A 155 -13.72 -0.71 4.68
C GLU A 155 -13.52 -0.36 3.19
N ILE A 156 -14.54 0.29 2.62
CA ILE A 156 -14.60 0.74 1.23
C ILE A 156 -15.23 2.13 1.19
N TRP A 157 -14.72 3.01 0.33
CA TRP A 157 -15.26 4.36 0.16
C TRP A 157 -15.18 4.81 -1.29
N GLU A 158 -16.19 5.57 -1.71
CA GLU A 158 -16.13 6.45 -2.88
C GLU A 158 -14.86 7.33 -2.83
N ALA A 159 -14.12 7.33 -3.93
CA ALA A 159 -12.85 8.02 -4.07
C ALA A 159 -12.63 8.53 -5.49
N THR A 160 -11.50 9.19 -5.68
CA THR A 160 -10.91 9.46 -6.99
C THR A 160 -9.40 9.27 -6.94
N THR A 161 -8.81 8.75 -8.01
CA THR A 161 -7.37 8.73 -8.29
C THR A 161 -6.97 9.72 -9.37
N GLU A 162 -7.92 10.57 -9.76
CA GLU A 162 -7.83 11.49 -10.89
C GLU A 162 -7.82 12.97 -10.45
N PRO A 163 -7.29 13.88 -11.28
CA PRO A 163 -7.46 15.31 -11.07
C PRO A 163 -8.91 15.75 -11.35
N GLY A 164 -9.38 16.74 -10.60
CA GLY A 164 -10.62 17.43 -10.94
C GLY A 164 -10.47 18.32 -12.17
N ARG A 165 -11.59 18.60 -12.85
CA ARG A 165 -11.68 19.47 -14.04
C ARG A 165 -11.02 20.83 -13.82
N HIS A 166 -11.11 21.36 -12.60
CA HIS A 166 -10.46 22.62 -12.23
C HIS A 166 -8.94 22.58 -12.48
N TYR A 167 -8.25 21.50 -12.11
CA TYR A 167 -6.79 21.39 -12.27
C TYR A 167 -6.34 20.91 -13.65
N THR A 168 -7.23 20.27 -14.40
CA THR A 168 -6.97 19.95 -15.81
C THR A 168 -7.15 21.18 -16.71
N LEU A 169 -8.23 21.95 -16.53
CA LEU A 169 -8.62 22.99 -17.50
C LEU A 169 -8.38 24.43 -17.05
N ILE A 170 -8.45 24.71 -15.75
CA ILE A 170 -8.52 26.10 -15.23
C ILE A 170 -7.19 26.50 -14.59
N GLU A 171 -6.75 25.78 -13.56
CA GLU A 171 -5.55 26.10 -12.79
C GLU A 171 -4.43 25.09 -13.08
N LYS A 172 -3.58 25.43 -14.04
CA LYS A 172 -2.42 24.60 -14.43
C LYS A 172 -1.29 24.76 -13.41
N LEU A 173 -1.16 23.80 -12.50
CA LEU A 173 -0.09 23.80 -11.50
C LEU A 173 1.28 23.44 -12.08
N ASP A 174 1.31 22.74 -13.21
CA ASP A 174 2.52 22.38 -13.94
C ASP A 174 2.30 22.65 -15.43
N PRO A 175 3.25 23.32 -16.13
CA PRO A 175 3.11 23.62 -17.55
C PRO A 175 3.02 22.37 -18.43
N ARG A 176 3.39 21.19 -17.92
CA ARG A 176 3.33 19.93 -18.64
C ARG A 176 1.96 19.25 -18.58
N GLY A 177 1.04 19.71 -17.73
CA GLY A 177 -0.28 19.09 -17.59
C GLY A 177 -0.65 18.64 -16.17
N ALA A 178 -1.92 18.27 -16.01
CA ALA A 178 -2.43 17.74 -14.75
C ALA A 178 -1.78 16.38 -14.44
N ALA A 179 -1.53 16.09 -13.16
CA ALA A 179 -0.93 14.82 -12.77
C ALA A 179 -2.02 13.73 -12.70
N ARG A 180 -1.83 12.63 -13.43
CA ARG A 180 -2.61 11.40 -13.32
C ARG A 180 -1.68 10.29 -12.83
N ILE A 181 -1.92 9.74 -11.64
CA ILE A 181 -1.04 8.71 -11.09
C ILE A 181 -0.97 7.50 -12.04
N ALA A 182 0.22 6.97 -12.27
CA ALA A 182 0.38 5.75 -13.07
C ALA A 182 -0.05 4.53 -12.25
N PHE A 183 -0.79 3.60 -12.85
CA PHE A 183 -1.10 2.32 -12.22
C PHE A 183 0.17 1.59 -11.75
N GLY A 184 0.06 0.93 -10.60
CA GLY A 184 1.18 0.28 -9.95
C GLY A 184 1.05 0.24 -8.43
N GLN A 185 2.11 -0.17 -7.75
CA GLN A 185 2.19 -0.15 -6.30
C GLN A 185 3.39 0.69 -5.84
N TYR A 186 3.16 1.58 -4.89
CA TYR A 186 4.18 2.52 -4.42
C TYR A 186 4.29 2.50 -2.90
N LYS A 187 5.52 2.42 -2.38
CA LYS A 187 5.84 2.58 -0.94
C LYS A 187 6.13 4.05 -0.65
N ALA A 188 5.12 4.90 -0.80
CA ALA A 188 5.33 6.33 -0.99
C ALA A 188 4.62 7.26 -0.01
N TRP A 189 3.84 6.75 0.94
CA TRP A 189 3.09 7.61 1.85
C TRP A 189 3.26 7.27 3.33
N SER A 190 3.40 8.31 4.16
CA SER A 190 3.49 8.19 5.62
C SER A 190 2.41 9.05 6.27
N VAL A 191 2.02 8.74 7.50
CA VAL A 191 1.11 9.60 8.27
C VAL A 191 1.70 10.99 8.42
N GLY A 192 0.92 12.01 8.09
CA GLY A 192 1.31 13.42 8.18
C GLY A 192 0.09 14.34 8.08
N THR A 193 0.32 15.58 7.66
CA THR A 193 -0.74 16.60 7.55
C THR A 193 -0.79 17.16 6.13
N HIS A 194 -1.89 16.92 5.43
CA HIS A 194 -2.20 17.61 4.18
C HIS A 194 -2.51 19.09 4.49
N MET A 195 -1.95 20.02 3.69
CA MET A 195 -2.16 21.47 3.85
C MET A 195 -1.80 22.00 5.25
N ALA A 196 -0.71 21.49 5.81
CA ALA A 196 -0.20 21.90 7.13
C ALA A 196 -0.09 23.44 7.25
N GLY A 197 -0.53 23.97 8.39
CA GLY A 197 -0.54 25.42 8.66
C GLY A 197 -1.67 26.21 7.98
N ARG A 198 -2.55 25.57 7.20
CA ARG A 198 -3.74 26.21 6.62
C ARG A 198 -5.01 25.83 7.41
N PRO A 199 -6.09 26.65 7.35
CA PRO A 199 -7.36 26.32 8.03
C PRO A 199 -7.97 24.98 7.61
N SER A 200 -7.71 24.53 6.37
CA SER A 200 -8.15 23.23 5.86
C SER A 200 -7.17 22.09 6.14
N GLY A 201 -6.11 22.31 6.92
CA GLY A 201 -5.10 21.32 7.23
C GLY A 201 -5.66 20.13 7.99
N HIS A 202 -5.28 18.91 7.61
CA HIS A 202 -5.80 17.68 8.22
C HIS A 202 -4.86 16.48 8.11
N GLU A 203 -5.04 15.52 9.01
CA GLU A 203 -4.31 14.24 8.98
C GLU A 203 -4.57 13.51 7.66
N ALA A 204 -3.51 12.96 7.06
CA ALA A 204 -3.52 12.31 5.76
C ALA A 204 -2.34 11.32 5.67
N LEU A 205 -2.32 10.46 4.64
CA LEU A 205 -1.07 9.84 4.21
C LEU A 205 -0.38 10.79 3.22
N VAL A 206 0.70 11.44 3.63
CA VAL A 206 1.43 12.40 2.82
C VAL A 206 2.51 11.75 1.97
N GLN A 207 2.73 12.25 0.76
CA GLN A 207 3.76 11.72 -0.11
C GLN A 207 5.15 11.94 0.49
N THR A 208 5.91 10.87 0.70
CA THR A 208 7.28 10.90 1.24
C THR A 208 8.29 10.12 0.39
N ALA A 209 7.87 9.51 -0.72
CA ALA A 209 8.76 8.92 -1.72
C ALA A 209 8.23 9.14 -3.15
N PRO A 210 9.10 9.01 -4.16
CA PRO A 210 8.70 9.18 -5.56
C PRO A 210 7.60 8.20 -5.98
N ILE A 211 6.66 8.72 -6.77
CA ILE A 211 5.69 7.93 -7.54
C ILE A 211 5.86 8.25 -9.02
N ARG A 212 5.14 7.52 -9.89
CA ARG A 212 5.04 7.86 -11.31
C ARG A 212 3.70 8.51 -11.62
N VAL A 213 3.72 9.54 -12.46
CA VAL A 213 2.52 10.23 -12.96
C VAL A 213 2.62 10.42 -14.47
N PHE A 214 1.50 10.35 -15.15
CA PHE A 214 1.30 10.89 -16.49
C PHE A 214 0.95 12.38 -16.37
N ARG A 215 1.32 13.17 -17.37
CA ARG A 215 1.05 14.60 -17.42
C ARG A 215 0.18 14.91 -18.63
N ASP A 216 -1.08 15.13 -18.34
CA ASP A 216 -2.18 15.40 -19.29
C ASP A 216 -2.00 16.80 -19.88
N LEU A 217 -1.22 16.87 -20.95
CA LEU A 217 -0.79 18.12 -21.59
C LEU A 217 -1.88 18.66 -22.53
N ASP A 218 -2.55 17.77 -23.26
CA ASP A 218 -3.60 18.09 -24.22
C ASP A 218 -5.00 18.18 -23.60
N GLN A 219 -5.11 17.89 -22.29
CA GLN A 219 -6.30 18.11 -21.47
C GLN A 219 -7.47 17.20 -21.85
N ASP A 220 -7.16 16.01 -22.35
CA ASP A 220 -8.12 15.01 -22.77
C ASP A 220 -8.59 14.11 -21.61
N PHE A 221 -8.01 14.28 -20.43
CA PHE A 221 -8.27 13.48 -19.24
C PHE A 221 -7.87 12.02 -19.38
N GLU A 222 -6.98 11.66 -20.29
CA GLU A 222 -6.47 10.30 -20.47
C GLU A 222 -5.00 10.18 -20.04
N ARG A 223 -4.46 8.95 -20.03
CA ARG A 223 -3.02 8.70 -19.88
C ARG A 223 -2.37 8.31 -21.21
N THR A 224 -3.18 8.10 -22.24
CA THR A 224 -2.74 7.51 -23.51
C THR A 224 -1.91 8.53 -24.29
N GLY A 225 -0.63 8.22 -24.54
CA GLY A 225 0.26 9.14 -25.26
C GLY A 225 0.94 10.19 -24.38
N ASP A 226 0.52 10.33 -23.12
CA ASP A 226 1.14 11.23 -22.15
C ASP A 226 2.55 10.82 -21.74
N GLN A 227 3.37 11.82 -21.44
CA GLN A 227 4.70 11.59 -20.89
C GLN A 227 4.66 11.18 -19.41
N VAL A 228 5.43 10.15 -19.06
CA VAL A 228 5.58 9.67 -17.68
C VAL A 228 6.72 10.38 -16.96
N PHE A 229 6.46 10.82 -15.74
CA PHE A 229 7.43 11.43 -14.83
C PHE A 229 7.49 10.68 -13.51
N ALA A 230 8.67 10.61 -12.90
CA ALA A 230 8.87 10.06 -11.56
C ALA A 230 9.37 11.15 -10.60
N GLY A 231 8.78 11.26 -9.41
CA GLY A 231 9.18 12.27 -8.45
C GLY A 231 8.21 12.51 -7.30
N LEU A 232 8.49 13.56 -6.53
CA LEU A 232 7.59 14.10 -5.51
C LEU A 232 6.70 15.17 -6.14
N PHE A 233 5.39 14.99 -6.03
CA PHE A 233 4.39 15.84 -6.68
C PHE A 233 3.37 16.43 -5.69
N GLY A 234 3.47 16.08 -4.40
CA GLY A 234 2.49 16.48 -3.39
C GLY A 234 1.18 15.68 -3.46
N VAL A 235 1.22 14.51 -4.11
CA VAL A 235 0.08 13.59 -4.28
C VAL A 235 -0.17 12.87 -2.97
N ASN A 236 -1.04 13.43 -2.14
CA ASN A 236 -1.37 12.89 -0.82
C ASN A 236 -2.62 12.00 -0.88
N GLN A 237 -2.84 11.19 0.17
CA GLN A 237 -4.09 10.48 0.37
C GLN A 237 -4.93 11.17 1.44
N HIS A 238 -5.99 11.88 1.03
CA HIS A 238 -6.73 12.79 1.91
C HIS A 238 -8.25 12.76 1.64
N TRP A 239 -9.04 13.63 2.29
CA TRP A 239 -10.49 13.69 2.06
C TRP A 239 -10.90 14.62 0.91
N GLY A 240 -12.08 14.36 0.34
CA GLY A 240 -12.72 15.16 -0.70
C GLY A 240 -13.63 16.28 -0.18
N PHE A 241 -13.50 16.65 1.09
CA PHE A 241 -14.23 17.76 1.74
C PHE A 241 -15.76 17.60 1.81
N ASP A 242 -16.27 16.39 1.62
CA ASP A 242 -17.72 16.10 1.51
C ASP A 242 -18.36 16.75 0.27
N LEU A 243 -17.57 16.97 -0.78
CA LEU A 243 -18.08 17.41 -2.09
C LEU A 243 -19.09 16.39 -2.66
N PRO A 244 -20.00 16.83 -3.55
CA PRO A 244 -20.92 15.92 -4.22
C PRO A 244 -20.13 14.90 -5.05
N LYS A 245 -20.66 13.67 -5.15
CA LYS A 245 -20.01 12.59 -5.92
C LYS A 245 -19.70 13.01 -7.35
N SER A 246 -20.57 13.79 -7.97
CA SER A 246 -20.48 14.24 -9.36
C SER A 246 -19.50 15.39 -9.62
N ASP A 247 -18.80 15.91 -8.61
CA ASP A 247 -17.85 17.01 -8.80
C ASP A 247 -16.69 16.96 -7.80
N ILE A 248 -15.49 16.62 -8.28
CA ILE A 248 -14.23 16.66 -7.51
C ILE A 248 -13.86 18.09 -7.11
N GLY A 249 -14.34 19.10 -7.87
CA GLY A 249 -14.03 20.49 -7.64
C GLY A 249 -12.52 20.75 -7.56
N ARG A 250 -12.06 21.25 -6.41
CA ARG A 250 -10.65 21.53 -6.11
C ARG A 250 -10.02 20.52 -5.15
N ALA A 251 -10.65 19.36 -4.95
CA ALA A 251 -10.15 18.39 -3.98
C ALA A 251 -8.91 17.63 -4.48
N SER A 252 -8.72 17.45 -5.79
CA SER A 252 -7.61 16.66 -6.32
C SER A 252 -6.95 17.35 -7.50
N ALA A 253 -5.64 17.63 -7.40
CA ALA A 253 -4.77 17.95 -8.53
C ALA A 253 -3.95 16.72 -9.00
N GLY A 254 -4.48 15.52 -8.74
CA GLY A 254 -3.79 14.23 -8.90
C GLY A 254 -3.55 13.47 -7.58
N CYS A 255 -4.17 13.91 -6.48
CA CYS A 255 -4.16 13.22 -5.18
C CYS A 255 -5.01 11.94 -5.22
N LEU A 256 -4.83 11.06 -4.24
CA LEU A 256 -5.74 9.94 -4.00
C LEU A 256 -6.77 10.39 -2.95
N VAL A 257 -8.03 10.58 -3.32
CA VAL A 257 -8.97 11.33 -2.48
C VAL A 257 -10.19 10.48 -2.18
N GLY A 258 -10.42 10.14 -0.92
CA GLY A 258 -11.70 9.56 -0.49
C GLY A 258 -12.71 10.66 -0.19
N ARG A 259 -13.93 10.56 -0.70
CA ARG A 259 -14.85 11.72 -0.80
C ARG A 259 -15.21 12.37 0.53
N THR A 260 -15.56 11.57 1.55
CA THR A 260 -16.10 12.10 2.80
C THR A 260 -15.04 12.28 3.88
N LYS A 261 -15.21 13.30 4.73
CA LYS A 261 -14.36 13.53 5.92
C LYS A 261 -14.50 12.39 6.93
N ALA A 262 -15.72 11.88 7.12
CA ALA A 262 -15.99 10.78 8.04
C ALA A 262 -15.25 9.50 7.61
N GLY A 263 -15.38 9.10 6.33
CA GLY A 263 -14.67 7.94 5.79
C GLY A 263 -13.15 8.10 5.84
N HIS A 264 -12.63 9.32 5.64
CA HIS A 264 -11.20 9.56 5.77
C HIS A 264 -10.69 9.46 7.21
N ARG A 265 -11.45 9.90 8.22
CA ARG A 265 -11.08 9.70 9.63
C ARG A 265 -11.04 8.21 9.99
N ALA A 266 -12.00 7.42 9.49
CA ALA A 266 -11.99 5.96 9.63
C ALA A 266 -10.76 5.33 8.95
N PHE A 267 -10.45 5.75 7.72
CA PHE A 267 -9.25 5.34 7.00
C PHE A 267 -7.96 5.63 7.79
N MET A 268 -7.78 6.84 8.31
CA MET A 268 -6.59 7.20 9.09
C MET A 268 -6.50 6.42 10.41
N ALA A 269 -7.63 6.13 11.06
CA ALA A 269 -7.66 5.28 12.26
C ALA A 269 -7.17 3.86 11.95
N LEU A 270 -7.58 3.26 10.83
CA LEU A 270 -7.12 1.95 10.38
C LEU A 270 -5.61 1.93 10.09
N CYS A 271 -5.10 2.94 9.38
CA CYS A 271 -3.66 3.07 9.13
C CYS A 271 -2.87 3.16 10.45
N LYS A 272 -3.33 3.96 11.41
CA LYS A 272 -2.62 4.13 12.69
C LYS A 272 -2.75 2.94 13.64
N ALA A 273 -3.75 2.09 13.44
CA ALA A 273 -3.87 0.81 14.12
C ALA A 273 -2.92 -0.27 13.56
N ASP A 274 -2.39 -0.09 12.35
CA ASP A 274 -1.49 -1.05 11.71
C ASP A 274 -0.25 -1.32 12.58
N PRO A 275 0.07 -2.58 12.90
CA PRO A 275 1.23 -2.93 13.71
C PRO A 275 2.56 -2.43 13.16
N ARG A 276 2.72 -2.31 11.83
CA ARG A 276 3.94 -1.77 11.20
C ARG A 276 4.09 -0.28 11.49
N TYR A 277 3.00 0.48 11.46
CA TYR A 277 2.99 1.88 11.89
C TYR A 277 3.24 2.00 13.39
N ARG A 278 2.62 1.14 14.22
CA ARG A 278 2.86 1.15 15.68
C ARG A 278 4.30 0.78 16.04
N ALA A 279 4.96 -0.04 15.23
CA ALA A 279 6.38 -0.37 15.39
C ALA A 279 7.28 0.81 14.98
N ASN A 280 6.87 1.61 13.99
CA ASN A 280 7.58 2.80 13.56
C ASN A 280 6.60 3.84 12.96
N ASN A 281 6.39 4.96 13.66
CA ASN A 281 5.44 5.99 13.21
C ASN A 281 5.87 6.69 11.90
N SER A 282 7.09 6.47 11.42
CA SER A 282 7.56 6.89 10.09
C SER A 282 7.35 5.82 9.01
N TYR A 283 6.61 4.76 9.30
CA TYR A 283 6.29 3.71 8.34
C TYR A 283 5.70 4.31 7.05
N ARG A 284 6.22 3.84 5.92
CA ARG A 284 5.68 4.17 4.59
C ARG A 284 4.76 3.05 4.15
N PHE A 285 3.48 3.36 4.00
CA PHE A 285 2.48 2.44 3.50
C PHE A 285 2.72 2.17 2.01
N LEU A 286 2.59 0.89 1.64
CA LEU A 286 2.34 0.50 0.27
C LEU A 286 0.90 0.87 -0.10
N THR A 287 0.71 1.43 -1.29
CA THR A 287 -0.61 1.60 -1.88
C THR A 287 -0.59 1.12 -3.32
N SER A 288 -1.55 0.27 -3.65
CA SER A 288 -1.79 -0.17 -5.02
C SER A 288 -2.83 0.72 -5.69
N VAL A 289 -2.59 1.08 -6.94
CA VAL A 289 -3.57 1.74 -7.81
C VAL A 289 -3.77 0.85 -9.02
N LEU A 290 -4.98 0.36 -9.18
CA LEU A 290 -5.39 -0.61 -10.18
C LEU A 290 -6.48 -0.01 -11.08
N PRO A 291 -6.49 -0.28 -12.39
CA PRO A 291 -7.69 -0.06 -13.19
C PRO A 291 -8.73 -1.14 -12.89
N ALA A 292 -10.03 -0.79 -12.97
CA ALA A 292 -11.13 -1.76 -12.86
C ALA A 292 -10.96 -2.95 -13.81
N ALA A 293 -10.42 -2.73 -15.01
CA ALA A 293 -10.15 -3.79 -15.99
C ALA A 293 -9.19 -4.89 -15.49
N SER A 294 -8.38 -4.61 -14.47
CA SER A 294 -7.50 -5.63 -13.85
C SER A 294 -8.23 -6.50 -12.82
N VAL A 295 -9.39 -6.05 -12.33
CA VAL A 295 -10.21 -6.76 -11.35
C VAL A 295 -11.30 -7.51 -12.12
N ALA A 296 -11.07 -8.80 -12.37
CA ALA A 296 -12.02 -9.68 -13.09
C ALA A 296 -13.44 -9.52 -12.54
N THR A 297 -14.49 -9.57 -13.37
CA THR A 297 -15.89 -9.57 -12.91
C THR A 297 -16.27 -10.92 -12.28
N ALA A 298 -17.23 -10.91 -11.36
CA ALA A 298 -17.79 -12.14 -10.78
C ALA A 298 -18.66 -12.90 -11.79
#